data_AF-A0A3P7P3Z5-F1
#
_entry.id   AF-A0A3P7P3Z5-F1
#
_cell.length_a   1.000
_cell.length_b   1.000
_cell.length_c   1.000
_cell.angle_alpha   90.00
_cell.angle_beta   90.00
_cell.angle_gamma   90.00
#
_symmetry.space_group_name_H-M   'P 1'
#
loop_
_entity.id
_entity.type
_entity.pdbx_description
1 polymer ?
#
loop_
_entity_poly.entity_id
_entity_poly.type
_entity_poly.pdbx_seq_one_letter_code
_entity_poly.pdbx_strand_id
1 'polypeptide(L)'
;MRKYSTHKFEVDDSAYICSLSPDTVVYKGMFTSRQLWDYYSDLQSPDFKTHFAIVHNRFSTNTFPSWSRAHPQRMMAHNGEINTLRGNVNYARARQALMESKRFGARLKELFPIIEEGMSDSGSFDNLLEFLYFTSTRSLPESVISMIPEAWHGDETMPKHKYYFYKWAASLLEPWDGPGQFLTPFIFACV
;
A
#
# COMPACT_ATOMS: atom_id res chain seq x y z
N MET A 1 -7.46 -1.20 14.03
CA MET A 1 -8.58 -0.25 14.13
C MET A 1 -9.08 0.17 12.76
N ARG A 2 -8.24 0.81 11.91
CA ARG A 2 -8.63 1.23 10.55
C ARG A 2 -9.40 0.18 9.75
N LYS A 3 -8.80 -1.01 9.53
CA LYS A 3 -9.44 -2.13 8.79
C LYS A 3 -10.78 -2.54 9.39
N TYR A 4 -10.84 -2.73 10.71
CA TYR A 4 -12.07 -3.04 11.41
C TYR A 4 -13.16 -1.98 11.16
N SER A 5 -12.81 -0.69 11.22
CA SER A 5 -13.74 0.39 10.91
C SER A 5 -14.21 0.34 9.46
N THR A 6 -13.30 0.17 8.50
CA THR A 6 -13.65 0.06 7.07
C THR A 6 -14.60 -1.10 6.79
N HIS A 7 -14.48 -2.23 7.49
CA HIS A 7 -15.34 -3.40 7.28
C HIS A 7 -16.67 -3.35 8.04
N LYS A 8 -16.76 -2.57 9.12
CA LYS A 8 -17.94 -2.50 9.99
C LYS A 8 -18.95 -1.45 9.56
N PHE A 9 -18.46 -0.33 9.05
CA PHE A 9 -19.33 0.68 8.48
C PHE A 9 -19.52 0.31 7.01
N GLU A 10 -20.76 0.29 6.52
CA GLU A 10 -21.00 0.37 5.08
C GLU A 10 -20.49 1.74 4.65
N VAL A 11 -19.22 1.76 4.31
CA VAL A 11 -18.56 2.89 3.71
C VAL A 11 -19.12 2.95 2.30
N ASP A 12 -20.19 3.73 2.11
CA ASP A 12 -20.51 4.19 0.76
C ASP A 12 -19.28 4.97 0.20
N ASP A 13 -19.23 5.23 -1.11
CA ASP A 13 -18.11 5.92 -1.77
C ASP A 13 -17.70 7.27 -1.13
N SER A 14 -18.48 7.82 -0.19
CA SER A 14 -18.26 9.07 0.53
C SER A 14 -17.32 8.99 1.73
N ALA A 15 -17.03 7.81 2.29
CA ALA A 15 -16.16 7.69 3.46
C ALA A 15 -14.83 6.99 3.11
N TYR A 16 -13.70 7.56 3.53
CA TYR A 16 -12.39 6.92 3.32
C TYR A 16 -11.38 7.43 4.33
N ILE A 17 -10.69 6.50 5.00
CA ILE A 17 -9.65 6.85 5.96
C ILE A 17 -8.30 6.90 5.24
N CYS A 18 -7.80 8.10 4.96
CA CYS A 18 -6.51 8.33 4.30
C CYS A 18 -5.33 7.78 5.11
N SER A 19 -5.31 8.07 6.40
CA SER A 19 -4.28 7.61 7.33
C SER A 19 -4.86 7.54 8.75
N LEU A 20 -4.40 6.58 9.55
CA LEU A 20 -4.70 6.51 10.98
C LEU A 20 -3.46 5.94 11.68
N SER A 21 -2.48 6.82 11.89
CA SER A 21 -1.18 6.50 12.48
C SER A 21 -0.71 7.67 13.36
N PRO A 22 -0.03 7.42 14.49
CA PRO A 22 0.62 8.48 15.25
C PRO A 22 1.83 9.08 14.51
N ASP A 23 2.46 8.29 13.64
CA ASP A 23 3.70 8.67 12.96
C ASP A 23 3.43 9.26 11.59
N THR A 24 2.27 8.99 10.99
CA THR A 24 2.03 9.25 9.57
C THR A 24 0.66 9.87 9.33
N VAL A 25 0.65 11.02 8.65
CA VAL A 25 -0.56 11.69 8.16
C VAL A 25 -0.52 11.80 6.63
N VAL A 26 -1.67 11.64 5.96
CA VAL A 26 -1.82 11.76 4.51
C VAL A 26 -2.79 12.88 4.17
N TYR A 27 -2.26 13.93 3.55
CA TYR A 27 -3.03 15.00 2.91
C TYR A 27 -3.12 14.70 1.41
N LYS A 28 -4.33 14.45 0.90
CA LYS A 28 -4.55 14.12 -0.52
C LYS A 28 -5.92 14.58 -1.00
N GLY A 29 -6.05 14.87 -2.28
CA GLY A 29 -7.32 15.27 -2.86
C GLY A 29 -7.32 15.41 -4.37
N MET A 30 -8.41 15.95 -4.89
CA MET A 30 -8.66 16.09 -6.34
C MET A 30 -8.43 17.53 -6.77
N PHE A 31 -7.18 17.97 -6.69
CA PHE A 31 -6.77 19.32 -7.05
C PHE A 31 -5.37 19.28 -7.66
N THR A 32 -4.99 20.35 -8.34
CA THR A 32 -3.64 20.50 -8.88
C THR A 32 -2.63 20.67 -7.77
N SER A 33 -1.37 20.37 -8.07
CA SER A 33 -0.27 20.50 -7.13
C SER A 33 -0.09 21.89 -6.53
N ARG A 34 -0.48 22.93 -7.27
CA ARG A 34 -0.46 24.30 -6.79
C ARG A 34 -1.56 24.57 -5.76
N GLN A 35 -2.74 23.99 -5.95
CA GLN A 35 -3.92 24.22 -5.11
C GLN A 35 -3.83 23.51 -3.77
N LEU A 36 -2.96 22.51 -3.61
CA LEU A 36 -2.79 21.77 -2.36
C LEU A 36 -2.52 22.72 -1.18
N TRP A 37 -1.60 23.67 -1.36
CA TRP A 37 -1.20 24.59 -0.30
C TRP A 37 -2.37 25.46 0.13
N ASP A 38 -3.16 25.96 -0.82
CA ASP A 38 -4.33 26.79 -0.55
C ASP A 38 -5.50 25.97 0.06
N TYR A 39 -5.61 24.69 -0.29
CA TYR A 39 -6.66 23.81 0.21
C TYR A 39 -6.41 23.33 1.64
N TYR A 40 -5.16 22.98 1.96
CA TYR A 40 -4.75 22.57 3.30
C TYR A 40 -3.82 23.61 3.93
N SER A 41 -4.42 24.61 4.60
CA SER A 41 -3.70 25.65 5.33
C SER A 41 -2.72 25.10 6.36
N ASP A 42 -3.00 23.91 6.91
CA ASP A 42 -2.14 23.21 7.86
C ASP A 42 -0.72 23.01 7.31
N LEU A 43 -0.60 22.74 6.01
CA LEU A 43 0.70 22.54 5.34
C LEU A 43 1.52 23.82 5.24
N GLN A 44 0.88 24.99 5.35
CA GLN A 44 1.56 26.29 5.38
C GLN A 44 1.97 26.71 6.80
N SER A 45 1.53 25.98 7.83
CA SER A 45 1.86 26.29 9.22
C SER A 45 3.35 26.05 9.49
N PRO A 46 4.07 26.99 10.14
CA PRO A 46 5.45 26.78 10.55
C PRO A 46 5.60 25.66 11.59
N ASP A 47 4.51 25.26 12.26
CA ASP A 47 4.49 24.14 13.20
C ASP A 47 4.33 22.78 12.52
N PHE A 48 3.93 22.76 11.23
CA PHE A 48 3.81 21.54 10.45
C PHE A 48 5.19 21.09 9.95
N LYS A 49 5.91 20.37 10.83
CA LYS A 49 7.28 19.91 10.59
C LYS A 49 7.31 18.40 10.39
N THR A 50 8.11 17.95 9.43
CA THR A 50 8.39 16.53 9.20
C THR A 50 9.85 16.32 8.84
N HIS A 51 10.36 15.12 9.12
CA HIS A 51 11.70 14.70 8.69
C HIS A 51 11.74 14.25 7.23
N PHE A 52 10.58 13.87 6.67
CA PHE A 52 10.47 13.30 5.34
C PHE A 52 9.05 13.48 4.78
N ALA A 53 8.94 13.56 3.45
CA ALA A 53 7.67 13.69 2.74
C ALA A 53 7.73 12.93 1.41
N ILE A 54 6.63 12.23 1.08
CA ILE A 54 6.38 11.68 -0.26
C ILE A 54 5.24 12.43 -0.90
N VAL A 55 5.56 12.95 -2.07
CA VAL A 55 4.71 13.71 -2.98
C VAL A 55 4.33 12.80 -4.15
N HIS A 56 3.07 12.86 -4.59
CA HIS A 56 2.66 12.10 -5.77
C HIS A 56 1.51 12.76 -6.53
N ASN A 57 1.80 13.21 -7.75
CA ASN A 57 0.78 13.64 -8.69
C ASN A 57 0.33 12.46 -9.57
N ARG A 58 -0.96 12.12 -9.53
CA ARG A 58 -1.51 10.97 -10.24
C ARG A 58 -2.11 11.39 -11.58
N PHE A 59 -1.67 10.76 -12.66
CA PHE A 59 -2.36 10.80 -13.95
C PHE A 59 -3.38 9.64 -14.01
N SER A 60 -4.64 9.94 -14.33
CA SER A 60 -5.70 8.93 -14.45
C SER A 60 -6.25 8.91 -15.87
N THR A 61 -6.46 7.71 -16.41
CA THR A 61 -7.24 7.49 -17.64
C THR A 61 -8.75 7.53 -17.42
N ASN A 62 -9.20 7.89 -16.20
CA ASN A 62 -10.61 7.95 -15.82
C ASN A 62 -11.08 9.40 -15.85
N THR A 63 -12.28 9.64 -16.39
CA THR A 63 -12.91 10.96 -16.44
C THR A 63 -13.66 11.32 -15.15
N PHE A 64 -14.05 10.33 -14.34
CA PHE A 64 -14.68 10.55 -13.04
C PHE A 64 -13.62 10.55 -11.92
N PRO A 65 -13.46 11.69 -11.22
CA PRO A 65 -12.44 11.81 -10.19
C PRO A 65 -12.92 11.10 -8.92
N SER A 66 -12.00 10.47 -8.19
CA SER A 66 -12.28 9.77 -6.93
C SER A 66 -11.24 10.15 -5.87
N TRP A 67 -11.69 10.74 -4.77
CA TRP A 67 -10.84 11.23 -3.68
C TRP A 67 -10.03 10.11 -3.04
N SER A 68 -10.66 8.95 -2.79
CA SER A 68 -10.03 7.79 -2.17
C SER A 68 -8.89 7.22 -3.01
N ARG A 69 -8.96 7.37 -4.33
CA ARG A 69 -7.95 6.90 -5.30
C ARG A 69 -6.78 7.85 -5.50
N ALA A 70 -6.82 9.07 -4.94
CA ALA A 70 -5.66 9.94 -4.92
C ALA A 70 -4.51 9.25 -4.15
N HIS A 71 -3.28 9.59 -4.54
CA HIS A 71 -2.07 9.20 -3.82
C HIS A 71 -1.64 10.34 -2.88
N PRO A 72 -0.75 10.07 -1.90
CA PRO A 72 -0.20 8.76 -1.54
C PRO A 72 -1.23 7.78 -0.93
N GLN A 73 -0.88 6.49 -0.91
CA GLN A 73 -1.56 5.49 -0.10
C GLN A 73 -0.95 5.46 1.32
N ARG A 74 -1.32 4.50 2.16
CA ARG A 74 -0.96 4.51 3.60
C ARG A 74 0.49 4.11 3.84
N MET A 75 1.01 3.22 3.03
CA MET A 75 2.35 2.63 3.12
C MET A 75 3.18 2.88 1.87
N MET A 76 2.62 3.49 0.81
CA MET A 76 3.34 3.66 -0.45
C MET A 76 2.77 4.78 -1.35
N ALA A 77 3.61 5.23 -2.27
CA ALA A 77 3.20 5.87 -3.51
C ALA A 77 3.69 5.03 -4.69
N HIS A 78 2.88 4.95 -5.75
CA HIS A 78 3.15 4.10 -6.90
C HIS A 78 2.86 4.88 -8.17
N ASN A 79 3.89 5.00 -9.00
CA ASN A 79 3.81 5.55 -10.34
C ASN A 79 4.06 4.42 -11.34
N GLY A 80 2.97 3.89 -11.91
CA GLY A 80 3.01 2.72 -12.74
C GLY A 80 1.66 2.04 -12.88
N GLU A 81 1.68 0.81 -13.35
CA GLU A 81 0.52 -0.07 -13.51
C GLU A 81 0.91 -1.49 -13.12
N ILE A 82 0.09 -2.14 -12.28
CA ILE A 82 0.28 -3.55 -11.93
C ILE A 82 -0.58 -4.42 -12.85
N ASN A 83 0.09 -5.11 -13.78
CA ASN A 83 -0.56 -5.91 -14.83
C ASN A 83 -1.11 -7.26 -14.32
N THR A 84 -0.60 -7.74 -13.18
CA THR A 84 -0.96 -9.04 -12.60
C THR A 84 -2.09 -8.97 -11.57
N LEU A 85 -2.71 -7.80 -11.40
CA LEU A 85 -3.63 -7.46 -10.32
C LEU A 85 -4.70 -8.53 -10.05
N ARG A 86 -5.45 -8.95 -11.08
CA ARG A 86 -6.57 -9.88 -10.89
C ARG A 86 -6.13 -11.22 -10.30
N GLY A 87 -4.98 -11.74 -10.76
CA GLY A 87 -4.39 -12.96 -10.21
C GLY A 87 -4.00 -12.76 -8.75
N ASN A 88 -3.28 -11.68 -8.46
CA ASN A 88 -2.78 -11.39 -7.12
C ASN A 88 -3.91 -11.19 -6.09
N VAL A 89 -4.98 -10.50 -6.48
CA VAL A 89 -6.17 -10.32 -5.63
C VAL A 89 -6.83 -11.66 -5.32
N ASN A 90 -6.98 -12.52 -6.33
CA ASN A 90 -7.57 -13.85 -6.15
C ASN A 90 -6.70 -14.73 -5.24
N TYR A 91 -5.38 -14.73 -5.45
CA TYR A 91 -4.44 -15.47 -4.63
C TYR A 91 -4.44 -14.99 -3.18
N ALA A 92 -4.39 -13.67 -2.96
CA ALA A 92 -4.52 -13.09 -1.62
C ALA A 92 -5.82 -13.55 -0.98
N ARG A 93 -6.96 -13.44 -1.69
CA ARG A 93 -8.28 -13.82 -1.19
C ARG A 93 -8.36 -15.30 -0.82
N ALA A 94 -7.83 -16.19 -1.66
CA ALA A 94 -7.82 -17.64 -1.44
C ALA A 94 -6.99 -18.04 -0.21
N ARG A 95 -5.87 -17.35 0.05
CA ARG A 95 -4.98 -17.68 1.17
C ARG A 95 -5.47 -17.22 2.53
N GLN A 96 -6.35 -16.21 2.61
CA GLN A 96 -6.82 -15.62 3.88
C GLN A 96 -7.31 -16.67 4.89
N ALA A 97 -8.01 -17.70 4.42
CA ALA A 97 -8.57 -18.75 5.28
C ALA A 97 -7.50 -19.61 5.99
N LEU A 98 -6.29 -19.66 5.43
CA LEU A 98 -5.16 -20.44 5.95
C LEU A 98 -4.17 -19.58 6.75
N MET A 99 -4.37 -18.27 6.80
CA MET A 99 -3.42 -17.36 7.44
C MET A 99 -3.56 -17.39 8.96
N GLU A 100 -2.41 -17.37 9.62
CA GLU A 100 -2.31 -17.25 11.07
C GLU A 100 -1.27 -16.19 11.44
N SER A 101 -1.50 -15.48 12.54
CA SER A 101 -0.57 -14.50 13.07
C SER A 101 -0.52 -14.63 14.58
N LYS A 102 0.68 -14.84 15.13
CA LYS A 102 0.88 -14.84 16.59
C LYS A 102 0.54 -13.48 17.22
N ARG A 103 0.72 -12.39 16.47
CA ARG A 103 0.47 -11.02 16.93
C ARG A 103 -1.02 -10.69 17.03
N PHE A 104 -1.80 -11.14 16.05
CA PHE A 104 -3.24 -10.85 15.99
C PHE A 104 -4.13 -11.99 16.53
N GLY A 105 -3.61 -13.22 16.59
CA GLY A 105 -4.36 -14.39 17.04
C GLY A 105 -5.71 -14.52 16.33
N ALA A 106 -6.77 -14.79 17.09
CA ALA A 106 -8.14 -14.89 16.57
C ALA A 106 -8.65 -13.60 15.90
N ARG A 107 -8.12 -12.44 16.28
CA ARG A 107 -8.51 -11.13 15.74
C ARG A 107 -8.01 -10.89 14.32
N LEU A 108 -7.15 -11.76 13.78
CA LEU A 108 -6.70 -11.68 12.39
C LEU A 108 -7.91 -11.66 11.42
N LYS A 109 -8.98 -12.38 11.76
CA LYS A 109 -10.22 -12.43 10.98
C LYS A 109 -10.92 -11.06 10.86
N GLU A 110 -10.70 -10.14 11.81
CA GLU A 110 -11.22 -8.77 11.75
C GLU A 110 -10.56 -7.93 10.64
N LEU A 111 -9.42 -8.37 10.10
CA LEU A 111 -8.71 -7.67 9.02
C LEU A 111 -9.20 -8.08 7.63
N PHE A 112 -10.00 -9.14 7.52
CA PHE A 112 -10.49 -9.64 6.24
C PHE A 112 -11.75 -8.91 5.76
N PRO A 113 -11.88 -8.62 4.45
CA PRO A 113 -10.92 -8.95 3.40
C PRO A 113 -9.64 -8.08 3.45
N ILE A 114 -8.48 -8.70 3.17
CA ILE A 114 -7.17 -8.03 3.13
C ILE A 114 -7.19 -6.93 2.09
N ILE A 115 -7.67 -7.25 0.89
CA ILE A 115 -7.85 -6.30 -0.20
C ILE A 115 -9.32 -5.90 -0.21
N GLU A 116 -9.57 -4.62 0.10
CA GLU A 116 -10.89 -3.99 0.03
C GLU A 116 -11.43 -4.02 -1.41
N GLU A 117 -12.75 -4.05 -1.57
CA GLU A 117 -13.38 -4.06 -2.90
C GLU A 117 -13.30 -2.68 -3.56
N GLY A 118 -13.32 -2.61 -4.90
CA GLY A 118 -13.32 -1.34 -5.64
C GLY A 118 -11.99 -0.55 -5.64
N MET A 119 -10.94 -1.10 -5.03
CA MET A 119 -9.62 -0.49 -4.95
C MET A 119 -8.93 -0.40 -6.32
N SER A 120 -8.08 0.61 -6.50
CA SER A 120 -7.13 0.64 -7.61
C SER A 120 -6.09 -0.47 -7.46
N ASP A 121 -5.27 -0.67 -8.49
CA ASP A 121 -4.10 -1.54 -8.45
C ASP A 121 -3.13 -1.14 -7.31
N SER A 122 -2.76 0.14 -7.22
CA SER A 122 -1.93 0.68 -6.14
C SER A 122 -2.58 0.53 -4.77
N GLY A 123 -3.88 0.76 -4.67
CA GLY A 123 -4.62 0.62 -3.43
C GLY A 123 -4.71 -0.83 -2.95
N SER A 124 -4.84 -1.77 -3.89
CA SER A 124 -4.83 -3.21 -3.63
C SER A 124 -3.45 -3.67 -3.15
N PHE A 125 -2.39 -3.16 -3.78
CA PHE A 125 -1.02 -3.40 -3.35
C PHE A 125 -0.78 -2.86 -1.94
N ASP A 126 -1.16 -1.60 -1.67
CA ASP A 126 -1.02 -0.97 -0.36
C ASP A 126 -1.73 -1.75 0.76
N ASN A 127 -2.94 -2.25 0.48
CA ASN A 127 -3.71 -3.10 1.39
C ASN A 127 -2.96 -4.38 1.78
N LEU A 128 -2.37 -5.06 0.80
CA LEU A 128 -1.60 -6.28 1.07
C LEU A 128 -0.27 -5.96 1.76
N LEU A 129 0.42 -4.89 1.37
CA LEU A 129 1.66 -4.44 2.01
C LEU A 129 1.44 -4.08 3.48
N GLU A 130 0.40 -3.29 3.78
CA GLU A 130 -0.03 -2.95 5.14
C GLU A 130 -0.27 -4.23 5.96
N PHE A 131 -1.01 -5.18 5.39
CA PHE A 131 -1.28 -6.47 6.04
C PHE A 131 0.00 -7.25 6.33
N LEU A 132 0.90 -7.42 5.36
CA LEU A 132 2.15 -8.17 5.54
C LEU A 132 3.04 -7.52 6.59
N TYR A 133 3.18 -6.19 6.54
CA TYR A 133 4.03 -5.45 7.47
C TYR A 133 3.51 -5.55 8.91
N PHE A 134 2.20 -5.37 9.14
CA PHE A 134 1.68 -5.37 10.50
C PHE A 134 1.47 -6.77 11.08
N THR A 135 1.08 -7.75 10.27
CA THR A 135 0.70 -9.09 10.76
C THR A 135 1.85 -10.09 10.80
N SER A 136 2.92 -9.84 10.05
CA SER A 136 4.12 -10.70 10.02
C SER A 136 5.24 -10.13 10.90
N THR A 137 6.33 -10.89 11.02
CA THR A 137 7.56 -10.44 11.68
C THR A 137 8.55 -9.80 10.70
N ARG A 138 8.15 -9.60 9.43
CA ARG A 138 9.01 -9.04 8.38
C ARG A 138 9.09 -7.53 8.53
N SER A 139 10.26 -6.99 8.21
CA SER A 139 10.45 -5.57 8.01
C SER A 139 9.69 -5.06 6.79
N LEU A 140 9.53 -3.74 6.68
CA LEU A 140 8.91 -3.12 5.51
C LEU A 140 9.70 -3.42 4.22
N PRO A 141 11.05 -3.30 4.17
CA PRO A 141 11.82 -3.68 2.99
C PRO A 141 11.60 -5.14 2.60
N GLU A 142 11.65 -6.09 3.54
CA GLU A 142 11.40 -7.52 3.28
C GLU A 142 10.00 -7.75 2.70
N SER A 143 8.99 -7.03 3.18
CA SER A 143 7.62 -7.12 2.65
C SER A 143 7.54 -6.60 1.22
N VAL A 144 8.18 -5.46 0.93
CA VAL A 144 8.23 -4.87 -0.42
C VAL A 144 8.96 -5.80 -1.40
N ILE A 145 10.17 -6.27 -1.07
CA ILE A 145 10.95 -7.15 -1.98
C ILE A 145 10.34 -8.54 -2.13
N SER A 146 9.45 -8.96 -1.22
CA SER A 146 8.66 -10.19 -1.39
C SER A 146 7.52 -9.98 -2.39
N MET A 147 6.92 -8.78 -2.43
CA MET A 147 5.85 -8.42 -3.35
C MET A 147 6.38 -8.07 -4.75
N ILE A 148 7.52 -7.37 -4.82
CA ILE A 148 8.16 -6.92 -6.06
C ILE A 148 9.62 -7.41 -6.02
N PRO A 149 9.84 -8.72 -6.23
CA PRO A 149 11.19 -9.25 -6.30
C PRO A 149 11.88 -8.75 -7.57
N GLU A 150 13.20 -8.56 -7.51
CA GLU A 150 13.99 -8.40 -8.72
C GLU A 150 14.02 -9.70 -9.54
N ALA A 151 14.42 -9.62 -10.81
CA ALA A 151 14.59 -10.81 -11.63
C ALA A 151 15.75 -11.68 -11.09
N TRP A 152 15.42 -12.69 -10.30
CA TRP A 152 16.38 -13.53 -9.58
C TRP A 152 16.60 -14.91 -10.20
N HIS A 153 15.68 -15.36 -11.06
CA HIS A 153 15.75 -16.68 -11.66
C HIS A 153 16.79 -16.70 -12.79
N GLY A 154 17.81 -17.55 -12.64
CA GLY A 154 18.90 -17.66 -13.62
C GLY A 154 20.01 -16.61 -13.49
N ASP A 155 19.96 -15.75 -12.47
CA ASP A 155 21.06 -14.82 -12.19
C ASP A 155 22.21 -15.53 -11.45
N GLU A 156 23.27 -15.86 -12.18
CA GLU A 156 24.49 -16.49 -11.63
C GLU A 156 25.34 -15.53 -10.79
N THR A 157 25.12 -14.21 -10.92
CA THR A 157 25.88 -13.17 -10.22
C THR A 157 25.26 -12.80 -8.87
N MET A 158 24.02 -13.23 -8.62
CA MET A 158 23.30 -12.91 -7.39
C MET A 158 23.95 -13.56 -6.16
N PRO A 159 24.17 -12.80 -5.07
CA PRO A 159 24.61 -13.37 -3.80
C PRO A 159 23.65 -14.47 -3.30
N LYS A 160 24.21 -15.62 -2.88
CA LYS A 160 23.42 -16.80 -2.49
C LYS A 160 22.33 -16.51 -1.45
N HIS A 161 22.61 -15.67 -0.45
CA HIS A 161 21.63 -15.32 0.58
C HIS A 161 20.39 -14.63 -0.01
N LYS A 162 20.58 -13.76 -1.01
CA LYS A 162 19.52 -13.03 -1.71
C LYS A 162 18.71 -13.97 -2.61
N TYR A 163 19.41 -14.83 -3.35
CA TYR A 163 18.78 -15.88 -4.16
C TYR A 163 17.88 -16.80 -3.31
N TYR A 164 18.38 -17.29 -2.18
CA TYR A 164 17.60 -18.15 -1.29
C TYR A 164 16.43 -17.42 -0.64
N PHE A 165 16.59 -16.14 -0.31
CA PHE A 165 15.48 -15.30 0.14
C PHE A 165 14.38 -15.21 -0.93
N TYR A 166 14.71 -14.89 -2.18
CA TYR A 166 13.69 -14.81 -3.24
C TYR A 166 13.05 -16.15 -3.56
N LYS A 167 13.83 -17.23 -3.57
CA LYS A 167 13.31 -18.60 -3.75
C LYS A 167 12.29 -18.95 -2.67
N TRP A 168 12.56 -18.57 -1.42
CA TRP A 168 11.61 -18.71 -0.32
C TRP A 168 10.39 -17.80 -0.49
N ALA A 169 10.58 -16.51 -0.77
CA ALA A 169 9.48 -15.56 -0.93
C ALA A 169 8.52 -15.96 -2.06
N ALA A 170 9.05 -16.43 -3.19
CA ALA A 170 8.29 -16.91 -4.34
C ALA A 170 7.44 -18.15 -4.04
N SER A 171 7.78 -18.93 -3.01
CA SER A 171 6.94 -20.05 -2.54
C SER A 171 5.72 -19.61 -1.71
N LEU A 172 5.72 -18.36 -1.24
CA LEU A 172 4.70 -17.81 -0.35
C LEU A 172 3.81 -16.79 -1.05
N LEU A 173 4.36 -16.03 -1.99
CA LEU A 173 3.69 -14.89 -2.60
C LEU A 173 4.07 -14.75 -4.08
N GLU A 174 3.07 -14.58 -4.93
CA GLU A 174 3.28 -14.23 -6.34
C GLU A 174 3.76 -12.78 -6.47
N PRO A 175 4.64 -12.50 -7.44
CA PRO A 175 5.08 -11.15 -7.71
C PRO A 175 3.92 -10.28 -8.21
N TRP A 176 3.84 -9.07 -7.66
CA TRP A 176 2.97 -8.00 -8.13
C TRP A 176 3.66 -7.26 -9.27
N ASP A 177 3.65 -7.91 -10.43
CA ASP A 177 4.39 -7.48 -11.61
C ASP A 177 3.63 -6.44 -12.46
N GLY A 178 4.42 -5.61 -13.15
CA GLY A 178 4.00 -4.46 -13.94
C GLY A 178 5.03 -3.32 -13.84
N PRO A 179 5.06 -2.40 -14.82
CA PRO A 179 5.97 -1.25 -14.76
C PRO A 179 5.57 -0.35 -13.59
N GLY A 180 6.52 -0.03 -12.70
CA GLY A 180 6.22 0.91 -11.63
C GLY A 180 7.41 1.35 -10.80
N GLN A 181 7.34 2.59 -10.33
CA GLN A 181 8.20 3.11 -9.27
C GLN A 181 7.41 3.13 -7.97
N PHE A 182 7.99 2.54 -6.93
CA PHE A 182 7.37 2.44 -5.61
C PHE A 182 8.22 3.23 -4.60
N LEU A 183 7.59 4.18 -3.92
CA LEU A 183 8.16 4.86 -2.77
C LEU A 183 7.41 4.43 -1.52
N THR A 184 8.11 3.99 -0.49
CA THR A 184 7.52 3.66 0.80
C THR A 184 8.05 4.63 1.87
N PRO A 185 7.19 5.13 2.77
CA PRO A 185 7.48 6.24 3.66
C PRO A 185 8.22 5.83 4.93
N PHE A 186 8.79 6.86 5.55
CA PHE A 186 8.40 7.25 6.91
C PHE A 186 7.90 8.73 6.85
N ILE A 187 6.56 8.99 6.84
CA ILE A 187 5.80 10.29 6.82
C ILE A 187 5.53 10.98 5.44
N PHE A 188 4.29 11.49 5.18
CA PHE A 188 3.80 11.98 3.86
C PHE A 188 3.27 13.43 3.83
N ALA A 189 3.39 14.09 2.67
CA ALA A 189 2.58 15.22 2.23
C ALA A 189 2.53 15.21 0.69
N CYS A 190 1.34 15.33 0.08
CA CYS A 190 1.21 15.46 -1.38
C CYS A 190 1.88 16.75 -1.87
N VAL A 191 2.17 16.83 -3.17
CA VAL A 191 2.21 18.02 -4.05
C VAL A 191 1.62 17.51 -5.35
#